data_AF-A0A9W9KX38-F1
#
_entry.id   AF-A0A9W9KX38-F1
#
_cell.length_a   1.000
_cell.length_b   1.000
_cell.length_c   1.000
_cell.angle_alpha   90.00
_cell.angle_beta   90.00
_cell.angle_gamma   90.00
#
_symmetry.space_group_name_H-M   'P 1'
#
loop_
_entity.id
_entity.type
_entity.pdbx_description
1 polymer ?
#
loop_
_entity_poly.entity_id
_entity_poly.type
_entity_poly.pdbx_seq_one_letter_code
_entity_poly.pdbx_strand_id
1 'polypeptide(L)'
;MATSSAEALAALKQLEEKGDLKKRLAIIRISEPISAEVGGSYPSPSKRSSDVSVSNFDDPTPASLEADLSHYKELFSKLRFSYLEQVTKEKFLRSIVGDPPVIVGHNENTELETQLADVKAELKARKEDARIMIEEMEQMGRDLASRYKNVELQTTQLSTLPASIENLESTIATLRAKQVVNMDPSDPNNASSSQNLPLPATLALLADREAELASLNRQLAALKNTLPRKTREAEAMERECGVLERRKSDAIMQAREAQRKKQQGESDGLEEMGRWYRGAEETLKELVGTES
;
A
#
# COMPACT_ATOMS: atom_id res chain seq x y z
N MET A 1 -11.42 22.52 31.74
CA MET A 1 -11.97 21.57 30.76
C MET A 1 -10.97 20.46 30.39
N ALA A 2 -9.69 20.75 30.13
CA ALA A 2 -8.69 19.74 29.73
C ALA A 2 -8.24 18.75 30.84
N THR A 3 -8.49 19.04 32.11
CA THR A 3 -8.09 18.17 33.23
C THR A 3 -8.98 16.94 33.40
N SER A 4 -10.26 17.04 33.04
CA SER A 4 -11.24 15.94 33.18
C SER A 4 -11.03 14.81 32.16
N SER A 5 -10.56 15.12 30.94
CA SER A 5 -10.32 14.10 29.91
C SER A 5 -9.06 13.28 30.17
N ALA A 6 -8.00 13.91 30.68
CA ALA A 6 -6.76 13.22 31.03
C ALA A 6 -6.96 12.26 32.21
N GLU A 7 -7.76 12.68 33.20
CA GLU A 7 -8.13 11.87 34.37
C GLU A 7 -9.04 10.69 33.97
N ALA A 8 -9.98 10.90 33.05
CA ALA A 8 -10.82 9.83 32.50
C ALA A 8 -10.02 8.78 31.69
N LEU A 9 -9.02 9.22 30.92
CA LEU A 9 -8.12 8.30 30.19
C LEU A 9 -7.22 7.50 31.14
N ALA A 10 -6.74 8.11 32.22
CA ALA A 10 -5.98 7.40 33.25
C ALA A 10 -6.84 6.35 33.98
N ALA A 11 -8.10 6.68 34.29
CA ALA A 11 -9.05 5.76 34.90
C ALA A 11 -9.39 4.57 33.96
N LEU A 12 -9.57 4.82 32.66
CA LEU A 12 -9.80 3.77 31.66
C LEU A 12 -8.62 2.82 31.53
N LYS A 13 -7.38 3.33 31.49
CA LYS A 13 -6.17 2.50 31.45
C LYS A 13 -6.01 1.63 32.70
N GLN A 14 -6.29 2.17 33.89
CA GLN A 14 -6.27 1.40 35.13
C GLN A 14 -7.32 0.29 35.19
N LEU A 15 -8.49 0.49 34.56
CA LEU A 15 -9.54 -0.53 34.47
C LEU A 15 -9.26 -1.59 33.39
N GLU A 16 -8.52 -1.23 32.34
CA GLU A 16 -8.06 -2.14 31.28
C GLU A 16 -6.92 -3.05 31.78
N GLU A 17 -5.94 -2.50 32.51
CA GLU A 17 -4.84 -3.27 33.15
C GLU A 17 -5.36 -4.29 34.17
N LYS A 18 -6.46 -3.98 34.86
CA LYS A 18 -7.09 -4.90 35.83
C LYS A 18 -7.86 -6.04 35.14
N GLY A 19 -7.93 -6.10 33.81
CA GLY A 19 -8.61 -7.16 33.04
C GLY A 19 -10.13 -7.24 33.28
N ASP A 20 -10.67 -6.30 34.05
CA ASP A 20 -12.03 -6.30 34.56
C ASP A 20 -12.98 -5.64 33.56
N LEU A 21 -12.47 -4.79 32.66
CA LEU A 21 -13.26 -4.11 31.64
C LEU A 21 -13.90 -5.09 30.65
N LYS A 22 -13.13 -6.04 30.09
CA LYS A 22 -13.65 -7.07 29.18
C LYS A 22 -14.63 -8.02 29.88
N LYS A 23 -14.41 -8.31 31.16
CA LYS A 23 -15.30 -9.16 31.98
C LYS A 23 -16.59 -8.46 32.39
N ARG A 24 -16.57 -7.14 32.60
CA ARG A 24 -17.73 -6.31 32.95
C ARG A 24 -18.54 -5.84 31.74
N LEU A 25 -17.90 -5.66 30.58
CA LEU A 25 -18.56 -5.28 29.32
C LEU A 25 -19.11 -6.49 28.54
N ALA A 26 -18.74 -7.71 28.92
CA ALA A 26 -19.36 -8.93 28.43
C ALA A 26 -20.73 -9.13 29.11
N ILE A 27 -21.76 -8.49 28.57
CA ILE A 27 -23.17 -8.64 28.99
C ILE A 27 -23.73 -10.05 28.66
N ILE A 28 -22.98 -10.89 27.94
CA ILE A 28 -23.44 -12.19 27.47
C ILE A 28 -22.53 -13.30 28.02
N ARG A 29 -22.83 -13.74 29.26
CA ARG A 29 -22.34 -15.01 29.80
C ARG A 29 -23.37 -16.12 29.56
N ILE A 30 -23.64 -16.44 28.30
CA ILE A 30 -24.56 -17.55 27.95
C ILE A 30 -23.79 -18.90 27.91
N SER A 31 -22.46 -18.88 27.89
CA SER A 31 -21.61 -20.06 27.78
C SER A 31 -21.02 -20.55 29.12
N GLU A 32 -21.42 -19.98 30.25
CA GLU A 32 -20.98 -20.45 31.57
C GLU A 32 -21.99 -21.51 32.06
N PRO A 33 -21.57 -22.74 32.39
CA PRO A 33 -22.49 -23.78 32.81
C PRO A 33 -23.19 -23.35 34.11
N ILE A 34 -24.52 -23.37 34.11
CA ILE A 34 -25.39 -23.07 35.28
C ILE A 34 -25.09 -24.00 36.48
N SER A 35 -24.28 -25.04 36.30
CA SER A 35 -23.96 -26.05 37.30
C SER A 35 -22.98 -25.61 38.40
N ALA A 36 -22.37 -24.42 38.33
CA ALA A 36 -21.34 -24.04 39.30
C ALA A 36 -21.86 -23.48 40.65
N GLU A 37 -23.15 -23.12 40.78
CA GLU A 37 -23.68 -22.46 41.99
C GLU A 37 -24.77 -23.21 42.76
N VAL A 38 -25.02 -24.50 42.46
CA VAL A 38 -25.89 -25.35 43.29
C VAL A 38 -25.10 -26.53 43.85
N GLY A 39 -23.98 -26.22 44.51
CA GLY A 39 -23.25 -27.13 45.39
C GLY A 39 -23.92 -27.22 46.77
N GLY A 40 -25.18 -27.64 46.82
CA GLY A 40 -25.94 -27.90 48.04
C GLY A 40 -26.21 -29.40 48.18
N SER A 41 -25.41 -30.05 49.02
CA SER A 41 -25.51 -31.48 49.37
C SER A 41 -26.91 -31.87 49.88
N TYR A 42 -27.63 -32.70 49.10
CA TYR A 42 -28.68 -33.57 49.61
C TYR A 42 -28.50 -34.98 49.03
N PRO A 43 -28.34 -36.03 49.86
CA PRO A 43 -28.30 -37.39 49.37
C PRO A 43 -29.72 -37.93 49.27
N SER A 44 -30.14 -38.36 48.08
CA SER A 44 -31.24 -39.32 47.97
C SER A 44 -31.10 -40.21 46.74
N PRO A 45 -31.60 -41.45 46.83
CA PRO A 45 -30.95 -42.59 46.22
C PRO A 45 -31.63 -43.06 44.93
N SER A 46 -30.82 -43.68 44.06
CA SER A 46 -31.22 -44.65 43.04
C SER A 46 -32.24 -44.19 41.99
N LYS A 47 -31.73 -43.77 40.82
CA LYS A 47 -32.50 -43.84 39.56
C LYS A 47 -31.58 -44.09 38.36
N ARG A 48 -31.51 -45.38 38.00
CA ARG A 48 -31.40 -45.96 36.65
C ARG A 48 -30.95 -44.99 35.56
N SER A 49 -29.67 -45.07 35.19
CA SER A 49 -29.12 -44.48 33.97
C SER A 49 -29.69 -45.21 32.75
N SER A 50 -30.64 -44.59 32.06
CA SER A 50 -30.83 -44.82 30.64
C SER A 50 -29.88 -43.89 29.91
N ASP A 51 -28.73 -44.45 29.58
CA ASP A 51 -27.67 -43.87 28.78
C ASP A 51 -28.18 -43.60 27.36
N VAL A 52 -28.45 -42.32 27.05
CA VAL A 52 -28.51 -41.80 25.69
C VAL A 52 -27.82 -40.43 25.72
N SER A 53 -26.56 -40.44 25.31
CA SER A 53 -25.82 -39.31 24.74
C SER A 53 -25.41 -38.19 25.70
N VAL A 54 -24.45 -38.48 26.59
CA VAL A 54 -23.64 -37.47 27.32
C VAL A 54 -22.22 -37.38 26.74
N SER A 55 -22.00 -37.86 25.50
CA SER A 55 -20.66 -38.01 24.91
C SER A 55 -20.23 -36.90 23.92
N ASN A 56 -20.90 -35.74 23.89
CA ASN A 56 -20.56 -34.64 22.97
C ASN A 56 -20.10 -33.35 23.69
N PHE A 57 -19.54 -33.47 24.90
CA PHE A 57 -18.98 -32.34 25.64
C PHE A 57 -17.51 -32.02 25.31
N ASP A 58 -17.01 -32.46 24.15
CA ASP A 58 -15.74 -31.96 23.61
C ASP A 58 -16.04 -30.71 22.78
N ASP A 59 -15.71 -29.55 23.36
CA ASP A 59 -15.73 -28.20 22.78
C ASP A 59 -17.05 -27.77 22.09
N PRO A 60 -17.94 -27.02 22.79
CA PRO A 60 -19.15 -26.49 22.18
C PRO A 60 -18.77 -25.46 21.11
N THR A 61 -18.67 -25.92 19.87
CA THR A 61 -18.60 -25.07 18.70
C THR A 61 -19.97 -24.45 18.48
N PRO A 62 -20.06 -23.19 18.02
CA PRO A 62 -21.35 -22.51 17.85
C PRO A 62 -22.34 -23.27 16.94
N ALA A 63 -21.83 -24.08 16.01
CA ALA A 63 -22.62 -24.94 15.15
C ALA A 63 -23.22 -26.17 15.88
N SER A 64 -22.54 -26.73 16.90
CA SER A 64 -23.10 -27.85 17.68
C SER A 64 -24.21 -27.38 18.62
N LEU A 65 -24.08 -26.18 19.18
CA LEU A 65 -25.12 -25.57 20.02
C LEU A 65 -26.43 -25.32 19.25
N GLU A 66 -26.33 -24.88 17.99
CA GLU A 66 -27.51 -24.67 17.14
C GLU A 66 -28.24 -26.01 16.84
N ALA A 67 -27.48 -27.06 16.56
CA ALA A 67 -28.02 -28.40 16.37
C ALA A 67 -28.73 -28.93 17.63
N ASP A 68 -28.11 -28.76 18.81
CA ASP A 68 -28.71 -29.17 20.08
C ASP A 68 -29.97 -28.39 20.41
N LEU A 69 -29.99 -27.07 20.20
CA LEU A 69 -31.19 -26.24 20.39
C LEU A 69 -32.33 -26.68 19.48
N SER A 70 -32.03 -27.04 18.23
CA SER A 70 -33.03 -27.57 17.29
C SER A 70 -33.59 -28.91 17.77
N HIS A 71 -32.72 -29.81 18.25
CA HIS A 71 -33.10 -31.12 18.77
C HIS A 71 -33.99 -31.00 20.01
N TYR A 72 -33.60 -30.18 20.99
CA TYR A 72 -34.41 -29.96 22.19
C TYR A 72 -35.74 -29.31 21.86
N LYS A 73 -35.79 -28.36 20.92
CA LYS A 73 -37.04 -27.74 20.48
C LYS A 73 -38.01 -28.78 19.91
N GLU A 74 -37.53 -29.72 19.10
CA GLU A 74 -38.35 -30.82 18.58
C GLU A 74 -38.79 -31.79 19.69
N LEU A 75 -37.88 -32.19 20.56
CA LEU A 75 -38.17 -33.10 21.68
C LEU A 75 -39.24 -32.49 22.62
N PHE A 76 -39.07 -31.23 23.03
CA PHE A 76 -40.03 -30.54 23.88
C PHE A 76 -41.36 -30.32 23.16
N SER A 77 -41.36 -30.08 21.85
CA SER A 77 -42.60 -29.98 21.07
C SER A 77 -43.36 -31.32 21.04
N LYS A 78 -42.65 -32.43 20.83
CA LYS A 78 -43.23 -33.79 20.88
C LYS A 78 -43.73 -34.13 22.28
N LEU A 79 -42.94 -33.82 23.31
CA LEU A 79 -43.31 -34.07 24.70
C LEU A 79 -44.54 -33.26 25.12
N ARG A 80 -44.57 -31.98 24.76
CA ARG A 80 -45.73 -31.10 24.98
C ARG A 80 -46.97 -31.62 24.26
N PHE A 81 -46.84 -32.07 23.01
CA PHE A 81 -47.96 -32.65 22.26
C PHE A 81 -48.49 -33.91 22.94
N SER A 82 -47.61 -34.86 23.27
CA SER A 82 -47.97 -36.11 23.94
C SER A 82 -48.64 -35.87 25.30
N TYR A 83 -48.11 -34.93 26.10
CA TYR A 83 -48.69 -34.56 27.38
C TYR A 83 -50.07 -33.92 27.23
N LEU A 84 -50.23 -32.96 26.32
CA LEU A 84 -51.53 -32.33 26.04
C LEU A 84 -52.55 -33.36 25.57
N GLU A 85 -52.15 -34.26 24.68
CA GLU A 85 -53.00 -35.35 24.19
C GLU A 85 -53.41 -36.30 25.32
N GLN A 86 -52.47 -36.68 26.20
CA GLN A 86 -52.76 -37.57 27.32
C GLN A 86 -53.70 -36.92 28.34
N VAL A 87 -53.43 -35.67 28.73
CA VAL A 87 -54.25 -34.93 29.70
C VAL A 87 -55.66 -34.68 29.14
N THR A 88 -55.78 -34.36 27.85
CA THR A 88 -57.10 -34.16 27.22
C THR A 88 -57.87 -35.47 27.10
N LYS A 89 -57.21 -36.57 26.72
CA LYS A 89 -57.83 -37.92 26.73
C LYS A 89 -58.32 -38.31 28.12
N GLU A 90 -57.49 -38.14 29.15
CA GLU A 90 -57.87 -38.45 30.53
C GLU A 90 -59.04 -37.56 30.99
N LYS A 91 -58.96 -36.25 30.75
CA LYS A 91 -60.02 -35.30 31.11
C LYS A 91 -61.35 -35.64 30.42
N PHE A 92 -61.32 -36.03 29.14
CA PHE A 92 -62.50 -36.44 28.37
C PHE A 92 -63.11 -37.74 28.90
N LEU A 93 -62.28 -38.76 29.17
CA LEU A 93 -62.76 -40.00 29.77
C LEU A 93 -63.35 -39.74 31.16
N ARG A 94 -62.71 -38.89 31.96
CA ARG A 94 -63.18 -38.52 33.30
C ARG A 94 -64.47 -37.70 33.26
N SER A 95 -64.70 -36.86 32.25
CA SER A 95 -65.95 -36.10 32.11
C SER A 95 -67.13 -36.98 31.69
N ILE A 96 -66.89 -38.06 30.95
CA ILE A 96 -67.94 -38.99 30.50
C ILE A 96 -68.22 -40.07 31.55
N VAL A 97 -67.18 -40.57 32.23
CA VAL A 97 -67.26 -41.68 33.19
C VAL A 97 -67.45 -41.19 34.64
N GLY A 98 -67.18 -39.92 34.91
CA GLY A 98 -67.39 -39.31 36.23
C GLY A 98 -68.87 -39.26 36.62
N ASP A 99 -69.16 -39.52 37.89
CA ASP A 99 -70.50 -39.46 38.47
C ASP A 99 -70.58 -38.24 39.41
N PRO A 100 -71.32 -37.16 39.07
CA PRO A 100 -72.18 -36.99 37.90
C PRO A 100 -71.42 -36.56 36.62
N PRO A 101 -71.92 -36.92 35.42
CA PRO A 101 -71.28 -36.57 34.16
C PRO A 101 -71.30 -35.06 33.95
N VAL A 102 -70.13 -34.49 33.64
CA VAL A 102 -69.98 -33.05 33.41
C VAL A 102 -70.42 -32.73 31.98
N ILE A 103 -71.69 -32.35 31.82
CA ILE A 103 -72.23 -31.87 30.55
C ILE A 103 -72.01 -30.36 30.52
N VAL A 104 -71.06 -29.90 29.70
CA VAL A 104 -70.82 -28.46 29.50
C VAL A 104 -72.08 -27.85 28.89
N GLY A 105 -72.73 -26.95 29.62
CA GLY A 105 -73.92 -26.26 29.16
C GLY A 105 -73.59 -25.25 28.06
N HIS A 106 -74.53 -24.98 27.15
CA HIS A 106 -74.35 -23.95 26.12
C HIS A 106 -73.99 -22.59 26.73
N ASN A 107 -74.61 -22.23 27.85
CA ASN A 107 -74.31 -20.98 28.57
C ASN A 107 -72.86 -20.91 29.07
N GLU A 108 -72.35 -22.00 29.65
CA GLU A 108 -70.97 -22.07 30.13
C GLU A 108 -69.96 -21.99 28.97
N ASN A 109 -70.28 -22.59 27.82
CA ASN A 109 -69.50 -22.42 26.59
C ASN A 109 -69.52 -20.96 26.12
N THR A 110 -70.67 -20.29 26.10
CA THR A 110 -70.73 -18.87 25.69
C THR A 110 -69.95 -17.97 26.64
N GLU A 111 -69.99 -18.23 27.95
CA GLU A 111 -69.20 -17.49 28.94
C GLU A 111 -67.70 -17.72 28.74
N LEU A 112 -67.26 -18.96 28.53
CA LEU A 112 -65.87 -19.29 28.24
C LEU A 112 -65.40 -18.68 26.91
N GLU A 113 -66.24 -18.64 25.88
CA GLU A 113 -65.94 -17.98 24.61
C GLU A 113 -65.72 -16.47 24.77
N THR A 114 -66.53 -15.80 25.59
CA THR A 114 -66.35 -14.36 25.90
C THR A 114 -65.04 -14.12 26.64
N GLN A 115 -64.73 -14.90 27.68
CA GLN A 115 -63.46 -14.79 28.42
C GLN A 115 -62.26 -15.06 27.52
N LEU A 116 -62.35 -16.04 26.62
CA LEU A 116 -61.29 -16.37 25.68
C LEU A 116 -61.10 -15.23 24.66
N ALA A 117 -62.18 -14.58 24.23
CA ALA A 117 -62.10 -13.40 23.37
C ALA A 117 -61.37 -12.24 24.08
N ASP A 118 -61.68 -11.97 25.34
CA ASP A 118 -61.04 -10.92 26.14
C ASP A 118 -59.55 -11.20 26.37
N VAL A 119 -59.21 -12.40 26.82
CA VAL A 119 -57.81 -12.81 27.04
C VAL A 119 -57.03 -12.81 25.72
N LYS A 120 -57.66 -13.17 24.60
CA LYS A 120 -57.02 -13.14 23.28
C LYS A 120 -56.80 -11.71 22.79
N ALA A 121 -57.70 -10.79 23.11
CA ALA A 121 -57.52 -9.36 22.82
C ALA A 121 -56.36 -8.79 23.64
N GLU A 122 -56.31 -9.09 24.94
CA GLU A 122 -55.21 -8.67 25.82
C GLU A 122 -53.86 -9.25 25.38
N LEU A 123 -53.82 -10.54 25.04
CA LEU A 123 -52.60 -11.18 24.54
C LEU A 123 -52.12 -10.55 23.23
N LYS A 124 -53.03 -10.15 22.34
CA LYS A 124 -52.67 -9.44 21.10
C LYS A 124 -52.10 -8.06 21.40
N ALA A 125 -52.70 -7.30 22.31
CA ALA A 125 -52.21 -6.00 22.73
C ALA A 125 -50.80 -6.11 23.30
N ARG A 126 -50.58 -7.00 24.27
CA ARG A 126 -49.26 -7.20 24.88
C ARG A 126 -48.20 -7.70 23.89
N LYS A 127 -48.59 -8.49 22.89
CA LYS A 127 -47.67 -8.92 21.81
C LYS A 127 -47.26 -7.76 20.93
N GLU A 128 -48.17 -6.84 20.63
CA GLU A 128 -47.86 -5.64 19.86
C GLU A 128 -46.95 -4.70 20.66
N ASP A 129 -47.24 -4.49 21.94
CA ASP A 129 -46.38 -3.69 22.83
C ASP A 129 -44.96 -4.25 22.90
N ALA A 130 -44.83 -5.58 23.05
CA ALA A 130 -43.54 -6.26 23.04
C ALA A 130 -42.83 -6.13 21.67
N ARG A 131 -43.58 -6.20 20.56
CA ARG A 131 -43.04 -6.00 19.21
C ARG A 131 -42.45 -4.61 19.06
N ILE A 132 -43.18 -3.58 19.49
CA ILE A 132 -42.75 -2.17 19.44
C ILE A 132 -41.50 -1.99 20.32
N MET A 133 -41.50 -2.50 21.54
CA MET A 133 -40.36 -2.39 22.45
C MET A 133 -39.09 -3.06 21.90
N ILE A 134 -39.23 -4.22 21.24
CA ILE A 134 -38.10 -4.89 20.57
C ILE A 134 -37.58 -4.03 19.43
N GLU A 135 -38.46 -3.46 18.61
CA GLU A 135 -38.08 -2.60 17.48
C GLU A 135 -37.31 -1.35 17.96
N GLU A 136 -37.78 -0.70 19.03
CA GLU A 136 -37.09 0.44 19.66
C GLU A 136 -35.73 0.03 20.23
N MET A 137 -35.65 -1.11 20.92
CA MET A 137 -34.42 -1.61 21.52
C MET A 137 -33.38 -1.98 20.45
N GLU A 138 -33.81 -2.56 19.34
CA GLU A 138 -32.94 -2.82 18.19
C GLU A 138 -32.44 -1.53 17.55
N GLN A 139 -33.31 -0.53 17.37
CA GLN A 139 -32.92 0.76 16.83
C GLN A 139 -31.88 1.44 17.73
N MET A 140 -32.13 1.45 19.04
CA MET A 140 -31.18 2.00 20.01
C MET A 140 -29.86 1.21 20.03
N GLY A 141 -29.91 -0.11 19.90
CA GLY A 141 -28.73 -0.97 19.78
C GLY A 141 -27.89 -0.65 18.53
N ARG A 142 -28.54 -0.45 17.38
CA ARG A 142 -27.88 -0.05 16.13
C ARG A 142 -27.24 1.33 16.25
N ASP A 143 -27.94 2.29 16.82
CA ASP A 143 -27.43 3.65 17.04
C ASP A 143 -26.24 3.66 18.01
N LEU A 144 -26.33 2.91 19.11
CA LEU A 144 -25.24 2.77 20.08
C LEU A 144 -23.99 2.17 19.44
N ALA A 145 -24.15 1.10 18.65
CA ALA A 145 -23.05 0.46 17.94
C ALA A 145 -22.37 1.42 16.95
N SER A 146 -23.15 2.24 16.24
CA SER A 146 -22.62 3.26 15.33
C SER A 146 -21.84 4.36 16.07
N ARG A 147 -22.37 4.85 17.19
CA ARG A 147 -21.69 5.83 18.05
C ARG A 147 -20.40 5.26 18.64
N TYR A 148 -20.41 4.02 19.09
CA TYR A 148 -19.23 3.37 19.64
C TYR A 148 -18.11 3.26 18.61
N LYS A 149 -18.42 2.84 17.37
CA LYS A 149 -17.47 2.79 16.26
C LYS A 149 -16.86 4.16 15.96
N ASN A 150 -17.66 5.23 15.99
CA ASN A 150 -17.17 6.58 15.78
C ASN A 150 -16.20 7.01 16.90
N VAL A 151 -16.56 6.76 18.16
CA VAL A 151 -15.68 7.05 19.30
C VAL A 151 -14.37 6.25 19.21
N GLU A 152 -14.42 4.99 18.80
CA GLU A 152 -13.24 4.16 18.59
C GLU A 152 -12.33 4.76 17.50
N LEU A 153 -12.89 5.16 16.35
CA LEU A 153 -12.15 5.86 15.30
C LEU A 153 -11.52 7.16 15.80
N GLN A 154 -12.27 8.00 16.51
CA GLN A 154 -11.74 9.24 17.09
C GLN A 154 -10.63 8.95 18.11
N THR A 155 -10.75 7.89 18.89
CA THR A 155 -9.75 7.49 19.88
C THR A 155 -8.45 7.05 19.21
N THR A 156 -8.53 6.29 18.10
CA THR A 156 -7.35 5.91 17.32
C THR A 156 -6.69 7.11 16.60
N GLN A 157 -7.49 8.07 16.14
CA GLN A 157 -6.95 9.32 15.59
C GLN A 157 -6.24 10.13 16.68
N LEU A 158 -6.85 10.26 17.86
CA LEU A 158 -6.25 10.97 19.00
C LEU A 158 -4.99 10.28 19.54
N SER A 159 -4.86 8.96 19.42
CA SER A 159 -3.64 8.26 19.83
C SER A 159 -2.49 8.43 18.86
N THR A 160 -2.78 8.64 17.57
CA THR A 160 -1.77 8.82 16.51
C THR A 160 -1.36 10.27 16.29
N LEU A 161 -2.23 11.23 16.61
CA LEU A 161 -1.99 12.66 16.42
C LEU A 161 -0.74 13.18 17.16
N PRO A 162 -0.46 12.84 18.44
CA PRO A 162 0.70 13.37 19.16
C PRO A 162 2.03 13.03 18.50
N ALA A 163 2.19 11.77 18.05
CA ALA A 163 3.38 11.34 17.33
C ALA A 163 3.55 12.10 16.00
N SER A 164 2.45 12.36 15.29
CA SER A 164 2.48 13.19 14.08
C SER A 164 2.89 14.64 14.38
N ILE A 165 2.43 15.21 15.49
CA ILE A 165 2.79 16.57 15.91
C ILE A 165 4.29 16.63 16.23
N GLU A 166 4.82 15.69 17.02
CA GLU A 166 6.25 15.63 17.35
C GLU A 166 7.12 15.46 16.09
N ASN A 167 6.68 14.65 15.13
CA ASN A 167 7.36 14.50 13.84
C ASN A 167 7.35 15.79 13.02
N LEU A 168 6.24 16.53 13.01
CA LEU A 168 6.15 17.82 12.32
C LEU A 168 6.99 18.89 13.03
N GLU A 169 6.97 18.95 14.36
CA GLU A 169 7.77 19.88 15.15
C GLU A 169 9.26 19.64 14.97
N SER A 170 9.71 18.38 15.00
CA SER A 170 11.11 18.04 14.70
C SER A 170 11.47 18.40 13.26
N THR A 171 10.59 18.14 12.29
CA THR A 171 10.82 18.55 10.90
C THR A 171 10.95 20.06 10.77
N ILE A 172 10.06 20.84 11.40
CA ILE A 172 10.14 22.31 11.43
C ILE A 172 11.44 22.77 12.09
N ALA A 173 11.84 22.16 13.21
CA ALA A 173 13.11 22.48 13.88
C ALA A 173 14.31 22.21 12.96
N THR A 174 14.34 21.08 12.25
CA THR A 174 15.41 20.79 11.28
C THR A 174 15.43 21.75 10.10
N LEU A 175 14.27 22.13 9.57
CA LEU A 175 14.18 23.09 8.47
C LEU A 175 14.63 24.48 8.91
N ARG A 176 14.24 24.92 10.12
CA ARG A 176 14.73 26.17 10.70
C ARG A 176 16.22 26.15 10.95
N ALA A 177 16.76 25.04 11.48
CA ALA A 177 18.20 24.88 11.66
C ALA A 177 18.96 24.96 10.33
N LYS A 178 18.47 24.26 9.29
CA LYS A 178 19.02 24.35 7.92
C LYS A 178 18.92 25.76 7.37
N GLN A 179 17.81 26.46 7.59
CA GLN A 179 17.63 27.84 7.15
C GLN A 179 18.62 28.79 7.84
N VAL A 180 18.85 28.64 9.15
CA VAL A 180 19.80 29.46 9.91
C VAL A 180 21.25 29.19 9.49
N VAL A 181 21.63 27.91 9.30
CA VAL A 181 22.95 27.55 8.76
C VAL A 181 23.15 28.12 7.35
N ASN A 182 22.11 28.08 6.53
CA ASN A 182 22.08 28.69 5.20
C ASN A 182 21.84 30.21 5.23
N MET A 183 21.81 30.87 6.39
CA MET A 183 21.65 32.32 6.54
C MET A 183 22.87 32.98 7.20
N ASP A 184 23.97 32.26 7.43
CA ASP A 184 25.22 32.87 7.88
C ASP A 184 25.67 33.94 6.86
N PRO A 185 25.63 35.24 7.24
CA PRO A 185 25.98 36.33 6.34
C PRO A 185 27.49 36.43 6.07
N SER A 186 28.29 35.57 6.68
CA SER A 186 29.76 35.58 6.62
C SER A 186 30.31 34.76 5.45
N ASP A 187 29.49 33.92 4.79
CA ASP A 187 29.94 33.02 3.72
C ASP A 187 29.47 33.50 2.32
N PRO A 188 30.37 34.06 1.49
CA PRO A 188 30.01 34.67 0.20
C PRO A 188 29.58 33.68 -0.88
N ASN A 189 29.69 32.36 -0.64
CA ASN A 189 29.24 31.30 -1.56
C ASN A 189 27.82 30.77 -1.25
N ASN A 190 27.09 31.42 -0.36
CA ASN A 190 25.79 30.96 0.08
C ASN A 190 24.70 31.18 -0.98
N ALA A 191 24.50 30.17 -1.84
CA ALA A 191 23.46 30.11 -2.87
C ALA A 191 22.03 30.36 -2.32
N SER A 192 21.83 30.19 -1.02
CA SER A 192 20.55 30.37 -0.33
C SER A 192 20.14 31.84 -0.14
N SER A 193 21.06 32.80 -0.31
CA SER A 193 20.74 34.24 -0.31
C SER A 193 19.76 34.58 -1.43
N SER A 194 19.90 33.95 -2.60
CA SER A 194 18.98 34.10 -3.74
C SER A 194 17.60 33.46 -3.52
N GLN A 195 17.50 32.48 -2.61
CA GLN A 195 16.25 31.74 -2.32
C GLN A 195 15.38 32.42 -1.26
N ASN A 196 15.95 33.37 -0.50
CA ASN A 196 15.24 34.15 0.52
C ASN A 196 15.02 35.61 0.10
N LEU A 197 15.11 35.90 -1.20
CA LEU A 197 14.86 37.24 -1.73
C LEU A 197 13.36 37.58 -1.68
N PRO A 198 13.00 38.84 -1.40
CA PRO A 198 11.62 39.29 -1.54
C PRO A 198 11.18 39.15 -3.01
N LEU A 199 9.88 38.90 -3.24
CA LEU A 199 9.30 38.61 -4.55
C LEU A 199 9.75 39.56 -5.68
N PRO A 200 9.90 40.89 -5.49
CA PRO A 200 10.40 41.77 -6.55
C PRO A 200 11.84 41.48 -6.95
N ALA A 201 12.70 41.10 -5.99
CA ALA A 201 14.10 40.80 -6.23
C ALA A 201 14.30 39.42 -6.89
N THR A 202 13.43 38.44 -6.61
CA THR A 202 13.45 37.16 -7.34
C THR A 202 13.04 37.31 -8.80
N LEU A 203 12.03 38.15 -9.08
CA LEU A 203 11.60 38.43 -10.46
C LEU A 203 12.69 39.14 -11.28
N ALA A 204 13.41 40.09 -10.67
CA ALA A 204 14.54 40.74 -11.34
C ALA A 204 15.67 39.75 -11.66
N LEU A 205 16.06 38.91 -10.69
CA LEU A 205 17.09 37.89 -10.89
C LEU A 205 16.68 36.87 -11.95
N LEU A 206 15.41 36.47 -11.98
CA LEU A 206 14.87 35.57 -13.00
C LEU A 206 14.99 36.19 -14.40
N ALA A 207 14.60 37.46 -14.56
CA ALA A 207 14.71 38.16 -15.83
C ALA A 207 16.18 38.25 -16.31
N ASP A 208 17.12 38.53 -15.40
CA ASP A 208 18.56 38.55 -15.73
C ASP A 208 19.04 37.17 -16.21
N ARG A 209 18.65 36.10 -15.52
CA ARG A 209 19.03 34.72 -15.90
C ARG A 209 18.39 34.28 -17.21
N GLU A 210 17.15 34.67 -17.48
CA GLU A 210 16.50 34.44 -18.78
C GLU A 210 17.22 35.17 -19.91
N ALA A 211 17.68 36.40 -19.68
CA ALA A 211 18.48 37.15 -20.64
C ALA A 211 19.85 36.50 -20.90
N GLU A 212 20.52 36.01 -19.86
CA GLU A 212 21.78 35.25 -19.96
C GLU A 212 21.56 33.95 -20.75
N LEU A 213 20.52 33.18 -20.45
CA LEU A 213 20.18 31.96 -21.18
C LEU A 213 19.86 32.24 -22.65
N ALA A 214 19.12 33.32 -22.94
CA ALA A 214 18.86 33.73 -24.31
C ALA A 214 20.15 34.13 -25.05
N SER A 215 21.08 34.82 -24.39
CA SER A 215 22.41 35.14 -24.94
C SER A 215 23.21 33.88 -25.24
N LEU A 216 23.30 32.95 -24.29
CA LEU A 216 24.06 31.71 -24.45
C LEU A 216 23.47 30.81 -25.54
N ASN A 217 22.14 30.74 -25.64
CA ASN A 217 21.46 30.03 -26.72
C ASN A 217 21.76 30.63 -28.10
N ARG A 218 21.85 31.97 -28.23
CA ARG A 218 22.28 32.62 -29.48
C ARG A 218 23.73 32.27 -29.82
N GLN A 219 24.63 32.26 -28.83
CA GLN A 219 26.02 31.87 -29.02
C GLN A 219 26.15 30.41 -29.45
N LEU A 220 25.41 29.49 -28.80
CA LEU A 220 25.37 28.09 -29.20
C LEU A 220 24.82 27.89 -30.62
N ALA A 221 23.78 28.64 -31.01
CA ALA A 221 23.26 28.59 -32.37
C ALA A 221 24.28 29.08 -33.40
N ALA A 222 24.99 30.18 -33.11
CA ALA A 222 26.06 30.69 -33.97
C ALA A 222 27.20 29.66 -34.09
N LEU A 223 27.65 29.09 -32.98
CA LEU A 223 28.70 28.06 -32.98
C LEU A 223 28.27 26.83 -33.77
N LYS A 224 27.04 26.33 -33.57
CA LYS A 224 26.48 25.20 -34.34
C LYS A 224 26.46 25.47 -35.84
N ASN A 225 26.21 26.71 -36.28
CA ASN A 225 26.25 27.07 -37.69
C ASN A 225 27.68 27.19 -38.25
N THR A 226 28.65 27.63 -37.44
CA THR A 226 30.05 27.77 -37.86
C THR A 226 30.85 26.46 -37.85
N LEU A 227 30.49 25.53 -36.95
CA LEU A 227 31.14 24.24 -36.78
C LEU A 227 31.23 23.42 -38.08
N PRO A 228 30.15 23.18 -38.85
CA PRO A 228 30.22 22.37 -40.07
C PRO A 228 31.10 23.00 -41.16
N ARG A 229 31.20 24.33 -41.19
CA ARG A 229 32.10 25.02 -42.11
C ARG A 229 33.55 24.80 -41.70
N LYS A 230 33.85 24.96 -40.40
CA LYS A 230 35.20 24.76 -39.86
C LYS A 230 35.66 23.31 -39.93
N THR A 231 34.76 22.34 -39.75
CA THR A 231 35.09 20.92 -39.96
C THR A 231 35.42 20.64 -41.41
N ARG A 232 34.65 21.17 -42.37
CA ARG A 232 34.97 21.03 -43.81
C ARG A 232 36.30 21.68 -44.17
N GLU A 233 36.58 22.88 -43.64
CA GLU A 233 37.87 23.55 -43.84
C GLU A 233 39.02 22.71 -43.25
N ALA A 234 38.87 22.14 -42.05
CA ALA A 234 39.88 21.28 -41.43
C ALA A 234 40.11 19.98 -42.21
N GLU A 235 39.05 19.30 -42.62
CA GLU A 235 39.17 18.09 -43.46
C GLU A 235 39.81 18.38 -44.82
N ALA A 236 39.58 19.57 -45.41
CA ALA A 236 40.23 19.97 -46.65
C ALA A 236 41.74 20.14 -46.45
N MET A 237 42.15 20.85 -45.40
CA MET A 237 43.57 21.01 -45.04
C MET A 237 44.22 19.66 -44.71
N GLU A 238 43.51 18.75 -44.03
CA GLU A 238 44.01 17.39 -43.75
C GLU A 238 44.27 16.59 -45.04
N ARG A 239 43.35 16.68 -46.02
CA ARG A 239 43.55 16.07 -47.35
C ARG A 239 44.75 16.66 -48.06
N GLU A 240 44.94 17.98 -48.02
CA GLU A 240 46.09 18.66 -48.61
C GLU A 240 47.41 18.25 -47.94
N CYS A 241 47.45 18.21 -46.61
CA CYS A 241 48.59 17.70 -45.84
C CYS A 241 48.91 16.25 -46.22
N GLY A 242 47.91 15.38 -46.35
CA GLY A 242 48.11 13.99 -46.78
C GLY A 242 48.70 13.86 -48.19
N VAL A 243 48.31 14.74 -49.12
CA VAL A 243 48.92 14.79 -50.47
C VAL A 243 50.37 15.27 -50.39
N LEU A 244 50.67 16.29 -49.59
CA LEU A 244 52.02 16.80 -49.39
C LEU A 244 52.93 15.77 -48.72
N GLU A 245 52.41 15.02 -47.75
CA GLU A 245 53.14 13.93 -47.10
C GLU A 245 53.47 12.80 -48.07
N ARG A 246 52.54 12.41 -48.96
CA ARG A 246 52.82 11.45 -50.04
C ARG A 246 53.88 11.95 -51.01
N ARG A 247 53.78 13.21 -51.45
CA ARG A 247 54.79 13.83 -52.31
C ARG A 247 56.16 13.87 -51.62
N LYS A 248 56.20 14.15 -50.32
CA LYS A 248 57.42 14.10 -49.51
C LYS A 248 57.97 12.68 -49.44
N SER A 249 57.14 11.66 -49.17
CA SER A 249 57.62 10.27 -49.13
C SER A 249 58.14 9.79 -50.48
N ASP A 250 57.45 10.15 -51.57
CA ASP A 250 57.86 9.79 -52.94
C ASP A 250 59.19 10.48 -53.30
N ALA A 251 59.34 11.76 -52.97
CA ALA A 251 60.59 12.48 -53.17
C ALA A 251 61.75 11.89 -52.34
N ILE A 252 61.49 11.48 -51.09
CA ILE A 252 62.48 10.80 -50.25
C ILE A 252 62.86 9.44 -50.85
N MET A 253 61.88 8.68 -51.36
CA MET A 253 62.12 7.40 -52.02
C MET A 253 62.94 7.58 -53.30
N GLN A 254 62.58 8.52 -54.17
CA GLN A 254 63.34 8.87 -55.37
C GLN A 254 64.77 9.30 -55.02
N ALA A 255 64.96 10.13 -53.99
CA ALA A 255 66.29 10.54 -53.53
C ALA A 255 67.12 9.36 -53.00
N ARG A 256 66.50 8.46 -52.23
CA ARG A 256 67.16 7.23 -51.73
C ARG A 256 67.50 6.27 -52.85
N GLU A 257 66.64 6.10 -53.84
CA GLU A 257 66.90 5.27 -55.01
C GLU A 257 68.01 5.85 -55.88
N ALA A 258 68.02 7.16 -56.12
CA ALA A 258 69.12 7.84 -56.81
C ALA A 258 70.45 7.68 -56.04
N GLN A 259 70.43 7.81 -54.71
CA GLN A 259 71.60 7.56 -53.86
C GLN A 259 72.04 6.08 -53.92
N ARG A 260 71.10 5.13 -53.93
CA ARG A 260 71.39 3.69 -54.06
C ARG A 260 72.00 3.38 -55.43
N LYS A 261 71.45 3.92 -56.52
CA LYS A 261 72.01 3.77 -57.88
C LYS A 261 73.44 4.30 -57.96
N LYS A 262 73.69 5.48 -57.37
CA LYS A 262 75.05 6.05 -57.25
C LYS A 262 76.00 5.16 -56.44
N GLN A 263 75.53 4.50 -55.37
CA GLN A 263 76.35 3.63 -54.52
C GLN A 263 76.58 2.23 -55.12
N GLN A 264 75.63 1.71 -55.90
CA GLN A 264 75.73 0.40 -56.55
C GLN A 264 76.51 0.46 -57.87
N GLY A 265 76.98 1.63 -58.29
CA GLY A 265 77.78 1.77 -59.51
C GLY A 265 77.01 1.43 -60.79
N GLU A 266 75.68 1.49 -60.75
CA GLU A 266 74.85 1.45 -61.95
C GLU A 266 75.10 2.79 -62.66
N SER A 267 75.97 2.77 -63.67
CA SER A 267 76.30 3.94 -64.48
C SER A 267 75.00 4.59 -64.90
N ASP A 268 74.87 5.90 -64.67
CA ASP A 268 73.78 6.68 -65.23
C ASP A 268 73.70 6.32 -66.72
N GLY A 269 72.53 5.91 -67.22
CA GLY A 269 72.38 5.55 -68.63
C GLY A 269 72.83 6.69 -69.54
N LEU A 270 72.84 7.92 -69.01
CA LEU A 270 73.42 9.11 -69.63
C LEU A 270 74.96 9.05 -69.77
N GLU A 271 75.70 8.54 -68.78
CA GLU A 271 77.15 8.35 -68.86
C GLU A 271 77.52 7.20 -69.80
N GLU A 272 76.75 6.11 -69.80
CA GLU A 272 76.92 5.00 -70.76
C GLU A 272 76.66 5.45 -72.19
N MET A 273 75.56 6.19 -72.44
CA MET A 273 75.31 6.81 -73.73
C MET A 273 76.41 7.81 -74.09
N GLY A 274 76.90 8.61 -73.14
CA GLY A 274 78.00 9.55 -73.36
C GLY A 274 79.34 8.87 -73.67
N ARG A 275 79.61 7.69 -73.11
CA ARG A 275 80.76 6.84 -73.46
C ARG A 275 80.58 6.20 -74.83
N TRP A 276 79.38 5.72 -75.16
CA TRP A 276 79.06 5.17 -76.47
C TRP A 276 79.18 6.23 -77.57
N TYR A 277 78.66 7.44 -77.35
CA TYR A 277 78.83 8.56 -78.28
C TYR A 277 80.30 8.98 -78.41
N ARG A 278 81.09 8.99 -77.31
CA ARG A 278 82.54 9.26 -77.40
C ARG A 278 83.29 8.18 -78.16
N GLY A 279 82.99 6.89 -77.93
CA GLY A 279 83.59 5.79 -78.71
C GLY A 279 83.17 5.82 -80.19
N ALA A 280 81.91 6.18 -80.48
CA ALA A 280 81.44 6.43 -81.83
C ALA A 280 82.16 7.63 -82.47
N GLU A 281 82.45 8.69 -81.71
CA GLU A 281 83.24 9.84 -82.17
C GLU A 281 84.71 9.46 -82.43
N GLU A 282 85.31 8.64 -81.56
CA GLU A 282 86.71 8.22 -81.64
C GLU A 282 86.94 7.27 -82.82
N THR A 283 86.04 6.30 -83.04
CA THR A 283 86.05 5.45 -84.24
C THR A 283 85.84 6.24 -85.53
N LEU A 284 85.00 7.28 -85.50
CA LEU A 284 84.88 8.23 -86.62
C LEU A 284 86.18 9.04 -86.83
N LYS A 285 86.88 9.44 -85.76
CA LYS A 285 88.18 10.15 -85.83
C LYS A 285 89.29 9.26 -86.38
N GLU A 286 89.37 7.98 -85.99
CA GLU A 286 90.33 7.01 -86.53
C GLU A 286 90.10 6.75 -88.03
N LEU A 287 88.86 6.71 -88.49
CA LEU A 287 88.54 6.48 -89.90
C LEU A 287 88.85 7.70 -90.80
N VAL A 288 88.91 8.90 -90.21
CA VAL A 288 89.09 10.19 -90.91
C VAL A 288 90.53 10.75 -90.78
N GLY A 289 91.40 10.12 -90.00
CA GLY A 289 92.86 10.36 -90.06
C GLY A 289 93.30 11.76 -89.63
N THR A 290 92.83 12.23 -88.46
CA THR A 290 93.29 13.50 -87.86
C THR A 290 93.79 13.27 -86.43
N GLU A 291 95.11 13.20 -86.25
CA GLU A 291 95.77 13.22 -84.93
C GLU A 291 95.85 14.65 -84.37
N SER A 292 95.28 14.86 -83.18
CA SER A 292 95.75 15.78 -82.11
C SER A 292 94.98 15.51 -80.83
#